data_AF-A0AAU4SPV9-F1
#
_entry.id   AF-A0AAU4SPV9-F1
#
_cell.length_a   1.000
_cell.length_b   1.000
_cell.length_c   1.000
_cell.angle_alpha   90.00
_cell.angle_beta   90.00
_cell.angle_gamma   90.00
#
_symmetry.space_group_name_H-M   'P 1'
#
loop_
_entity.id
_entity.type
_entity.pdbx_description
1 polymer ?
#
loop_
_entity_poly.entity_id
_entity_poly.type
_entity_poly.pdbx_seq_one_letter_code
_entity_poly.pdbx_strand_id
1 'polypeptide(L)'
;MAKRRLSAQKQADRALCPVQVSHLLGLKVHDVARAMRTHGVTQPLTAAHARQWRQEPGSAPEWLTPLFTEVAVRAAQLQVRRERGALEQEHLLLLLRDTVERRLLSGEPIPSGYDAELIAEDIAFRASKELVRCCGPLCGGPAAEMLLPVELAALRWADVDPDNHDTWVVHRGDCPDVADEPFPWG
;
A
#
# COMPACT_ATOMS: atom_id res chain seq x y z
N MET A 1 -39.38 -16.26 5.68
CA MET A 1 -37.97 -16.71 5.74
C MET A 1 -37.81 -17.81 6.78
N ALA A 2 -37.64 -19.07 6.36
CA ALA A 2 -37.53 -20.19 7.29
C ALA A 2 -36.14 -20.21 7.96
N LYS A 3 -36.09 -20.16 9.30
CA LYS A 3 -34.85 -20.31 10.06
C LYS A 3 -34.31 -21.72 9.86
N ARG A 4 -33.19 -21.83 9.12
CA ARG A 4 -32.44 -23.07 8.92
C ARG A 4 -32.08 -23.66 10.29
N ARG A 5 -32.66 -24.81 10.66
CA ARG A 5 -32.40 -25.47 11.95
C ARG A 5 -30.92 -25.83 12.02
N LEU A 6 -30.26 -25.40 13.10
CA LEU A 6 -28.87 -25.77 13.40
C LEU A 6 -28.81 -27.27 13.72
N SER A 7 -27.71 -27.92 13.36
CA SER A 7 -27.48 -29.30 13.79
C SER A 7 -27.42 -29.38 15.32
N ALA A 8 -27.81 -30.53 15.88
CA ALA A 8 -27.81 -30.75 17.33
C ALA A 8 -26.45 -30.44 17.97
N GLN A 9 -25.35 -30.79 17.28
CA GLN A 9 -23.99 -30.47 17.72
C GLN A 9 -23.74 -28.96 17.85
N LYS A 10 -24.18 -28.16 16.86
CA LYS A 10 -24.01 -26.71 16.90
C LYS A 10 -24.85 -26.07 18.00
N GLN A 11 -26.00 -26.66 18.32
CA GLN A 11 -26.83 -26.21 19.45
C GLN A 11 -26.14 -26.53 20.79
N ALA A 12 -25.61 -27.74 20.95
CA ALA A 12 -24.85 -28.13 22.13
C ALA A 12 -23.59 -27.27 22.34
N ASP A 13 -22.82 -27.02 21.27
CA ASP A 13 -21.64 -26.16 21.36
C ASP A 13 -22.00 -24.72 21.76
N ARG A 14 -23.13 -24.20 21.24
CA ARG A 14 -23.63 -22.85 21.60
C ARG A 14 -24.22 -22.78 23.00
N ALA A 15 -24.69 -23.90 23.54
CA ALA A 15 -25.15 -23.98 24.93
C ALA A 15 -23.97 -23.85 25.91
N LEU A 16 -22.81 -24.42 25.57
CA LEU A 16 -21.58 -24.29 26.36
C LEU A 16 -20.88 -22.94 26.14
N CYS A 17 -20.75 -22.52 24.88
CA CYS A 17 -20.12 -21.26 24.49
C CYS A 17 -21.07 -20.43 23.63
N PRO A 18 -21.79 -19.45 24.22
CA PRO A 18 -22.61 -18.52 23.46
C PRO A 18 -21.77 -17.78 22.41
N VAL A 19 -22.37 -17.49 21.24
CA VAL A 19 -21.69 -16.80 20.12
C VAL A 19 -21.09 -15.46 20.56
N GLN A 20 -21.75 -14.75 21.47
CA GLN A 20 -21.25 -13.51 22.04
C GLN A 20 -19.92 -13.70 22.79
N VAL A 21 -19.80 -14.78 23.57
CA VAL A 21 -18.57 -15.12 24.31
C VAL A 21 -17.47 -15.45 23.31
N SER A 22 -17.76 -16.26 22.30
CA SER A 22 -16.76 -16.63 21.28
C SER A 22 -16.24 -15.39 20.53
N HIS A 23 -17.12 -14.44 20.20
CA HIS A 23 -16.74 -13.16 19.59
C HIS A 23 -15.86 -12.31 20.51
N LEU A 24 -16.19 -12.23 21.81
CA LEU A 24 -15.39 -11.48 22.77
C LEU A 24 -13.97 -12.07 22.92
N LEU A 25 -13.86 -13.39 22.88
CA LEU A 25 -12.61 -14.13 23.00
C LEU A 25 -11.81 -14.23 21.69
N GLY A 26 -12.41 -13.89 20.55
CA GLY A 26 -11.78 -14.08 19.23
C GLY A 26 -11.61 -15.56 18.84
N LEU A 27 -12.40 -16.46 19.44
CA LEU A 27 -12.31 -17.90 19.27
C LEU A 27 -13.55 -18.46 18.56
N LYS A 28 -13.43 -19.61 17.91
CA LYS A 28 -14.58 -20.31 17.33
C LYS A 28 -15.35 -21.03 18.44
N VAL A 29 -16.67 -20.89 18.44
CA VAL A 29 -17.60 -21.56 19.40
C VAL A 29 -17.27 -23.05 19.57
N HIS A 30 -17.01 -23.72 18.45
CA HIS A 30 -16.73 -25.15 18.44
C HIS A 30 -15.38 -25.52 19.08
N ASP A 31 -14.35 -24.69 18.94
CA ASP A 31 -13.03 -24.94 19.54
C ASP A 31 -13.10 -24.77 21.06
N VAL A 32 -13.80 -23.74 21.52
CA VAL A 32 -14.06 -23.51 22.95
C VAL A 32 -14.91 -24.62 23.54
N ALA A 33 -16.04 -24.97 22.91
CA ALA A 33 -16.92 -26.02 23.41
C ALA A 33 -16.26 -27.42 23.40
N ARG A 34 -15.33 -27.66 22.48
CA ARG A 34 -14.52 -28.88 22.47
C ARG A 34 -13.55 -28.91 23.65
N ALA A 35 -12.81 -27.83 23.88
CA ALA A 35 -11.88 -27.71 25.00
C ALA A 35 -12.60 -27.80 26.37
N MET A 36 -13.77 -27.17 26.48
CA MET A 36 -14.63 -27.30 27.67
C MET A 36 -14.99 -28.77 27.93
N ARG A 37 -15.43 -29.50 26.89
CA ARG A 37 -15.77 -30.92 27.01
C ARG A 37 -14.59 -31.80 27.39
N THR A 38 -13.40 -31.56 26.82
CA THR A 38 -12.20 -32.36 27.16
C THR A 38 -11.75 -32.15 28.60
N HIS A 39 -12.03 -30.97 29.19
CA HIS A 39 -11.71 -30.65 30.58
C HIS A 39 -12.89 -30.81 31.54
N GLY A 40 -13.99 -31.42 31.10
CA GLY A 40 -15.16 -31.68 31.96
C GLY A 40 -15.94 -30.43 32.39
N VAL A 41 -15.73 -29.30 31.72
CA VAL A 41 -16.44 -28.04 31.99
C VAL A 41 -17.84 -28.11 31.38
N THR A 42 -18.84 -28.20 32.24
CA THR A 42 -20.26 -28.29 31.85
C THR A 42 -21.01 -26.98 31.99
N GLN A 43 -20.47 -26.03 32.75
CA GLN A 43 -21.11 -24.73 32.97
C GLN A 43 -20.96 -23.82 31.75
N PRO A 44 -22.04 -23.13 31.33
CA PRO A 44 -21.99 -22.23 30.19
C PRO A 44 -21.11 -21.02 30.47
N LEU A 45 -20.33 -20.61 29.47
CA LEU A 45 -19.52 -19.39 29.58
C LEU A 45 -20.41 -18.14 29.56
N THR A 46 -20.06 -17.18 30.40
CA THR A 46 -20.73 -15.88 30.46
C THR A 46 -19.91 -14.81 29.76
N ALA A 47 -20.57 -13.76 29.28
CA ALA A 47 -19.89 -12.59 28.72
C ALA A 47 -19.00 -11.86 29.76
N ALA A 48 -19.33 -11.97 31.05
CA ALA A 48 -18.51 -11.42 32.13
C ALA A 48 -17.15 -12.12 32.23
N HIS A 49 -17.13 -13.47 32.25
CA HIS A 49 -15.89 -14.25 32.23
C HIS A 49 -15.04 -13.91 31.00
N ALA A 50 -15.68 -13.84 29.82
CA ALA A 50 -14.98 -13.53 28.59
C ALA A 50 -14.31 -12.13 28.61
N ARG A 51 -14.98 -11.13 29.20
CA ARG A 51 -14.41 -9.78 29.35
C ARG A 51 -13.26 -9.77 30.36
N GLN A 52 -13.43 -10.46 31.49
CA GLN A 52 -12.40 -10.57 32.51
C GLN A 52 -11.13 -11.21 31.94
N TRP A 53 -11.24 -12.37 31.29
CA TRP A 53 -10.09 -13.07 30.70
C TRP A 53 -9.41 -12.29 29.58
N ARG A 54 -10.14 -11.38 28.92
CA ARG A 54 -9.57 -10.48 27.91
C ARG A 54 -8.79 -9.33 28.53
N GLN A 55 -9.24 -8.81 29.67
CA GLN A 55 -8.54 -7.75 30.40
C GLN A 55 -7.35 -8.29 31.18
N GLU A 56 -7.50 -9.47 31.77
CA GLU A 56 -6.49 -10.14 32.57
C GLU A 56 -6.33 -11.59 32.09
N PRO A 57 -5.48 -11.84 31.07
CA PRO A 57 -5.27 -13.18 30.51
C PRO A 57 -4.78 -14.22 31.53
N GLY A 58 -4.09 -13.78 32.59
CA GLY A 58 -3.63 -14.67 33.67
C GLY A 58 -4.76 -15.25 34.53
N SER A 59 -5.96 -14.65 34.51
CA SER A 59 -7.15 -15.15 35.21
C SER A 59 -7.92 -16.21 34.40
N ALA A 60 -7.49 -16.48 33.16
CA ALA A 60 -8.11 -17.49 32.32
C ALA A 60 -7.83 -18.90 32.84
N PRO A 61 -8.80 -19.83 32.73
CA PRO A 61 -8.57 -21.21 33.12
C PRO A 61 -7.53 -21.87 32.21
N GLU A 62 -6.73 -22.80 32.75
CA GLU A 62 -5.59 -23.42 32.05
C GLU A 62 -5.97 -24.05 30.70
N TRP A 63 -7.18 -24.59 30.57
CA TRP A 63 -7.68 -25.19 29.34
C TRP A 63 -7.91 -24.18 28.21
N LEU A 64 -8.10 -22.90 28.54
CA LEU A 64 -8.35 -21.82 27.58
C LEU A 64 -7.04 -21.18 27.09
N THR A 65 -5.99 -21.20 27.92
CA THR A 65 -4.64 -20.70 27.60
C THR A 65 -4.10 -21.19 26.25
N PRO A 66 -4.09 -22.51 25.93
CA PRO A 66 -3.57 -22.98 24.65
C PRO A 66 -4.35 -22.41 23.46
N LEU A 67 -5.67 -22.21 23.60
CA LEU A 67 -6.49 -21.61 22.53
C LEU A 67 -6.09 -20.14 22.27
N PHE A 68 -5.80 -19.36 23.31
CA PHE A 68 -5.29 -18.00 23.13
C PHE A 68 -3.91 -17.99 22.46
N THR A 69 -3.01 -18.90 22.86
CA THR A 69 -1.68 -18.99 22.23
C THR A 69 -1.78 -19.34 20.75
N GLU A 70 -2.66 -20.28 20.35
CA GLU A 70 -2.87 -20.61 18.95
C GLU A 70 -3.43 -19.44 18.13
N VAL A 71 -4.33 -18.64 18.70
CA VAL A 71 -4.85 -17.43 18.03
C VAL A 71 -3.75 -16.40 17.88
N ALA A 72 -2.95 -16.16 18.92
CA ALA A 72 -1.83 -15.24 18.87
C ALA A 72 -0.78 -15.68 17.83
N VAL A 73 -0.43 -16.97 17.79
CA VAL A 73 0.49 -17.53 16.78
C VAL A 73 -0.07 -17.35 15.37
N ARG A 74 -1.35 -17.66 15.15
CA ARG A 74 -1.99 -17.47 13.83
C ARG A 74 -2.01 -16.01 13.42
N ALA A 75 -2.33 -15.09 14.34
CA ALA A 75 -2.32 -13.66 14.09
C ALA A 75 -0.92 -13.16 13.73
N ALA A 76 0.10 -13.58 14.49
CA ALA A 76 1.50 -13.25 14.21
C ALA A 76 1.95 -13.78 12.84
N GLN A 77 1.60 -15.02 12.49
CA GLN A 77 1.91 -15.59 11.17
C GLN A 77 1.24 -14.83 10.03
N LEU A 78 -0.03 -14.44 10.20
CA LEU A 78 -0.73 -13.63 9.20
C LEU A 78 -0.10 -12.25 9.05
N GLN A 79 0.33 -11.64 10.16
CA GLN A 79 1.02 -10.36 10.15
C GLN A 79 2.35 -10.45 9.41
N VAL A 80 3.18 -11.44 9.74
CA VAL A 80 4.46 -11.70 9.05
C VAL A 80 4.25 -11.93 7.55
N ARG A 81 3.20 -12.67 7.15
CA ARG A 81 2.89 -12.87 5.74
C ARG A 81 2.50 -11.57 5.03
N ARG A 82 1.74 -10.69 5.69
CA ARG A 82 1.37 -9.39 5.14
C ARG A 82 2.58 -8.48 4.99
N GLU A 83 3.40 -8.39 6.02
CA GLU A 83 4.64 -7.61 6.01
C GLU A 83 5.59 -8.10 4.93
N ARG A 84 5.78 -9.42 4.83
CA ARG A 84 6.58 -10.03 3.78
C ARG A 84 6.04 -9.74 2.39
N GLY A 85 4.73 -9.86 2.19
CA GLY A 85 4.10 -9.55 0.89
C GLY A 85 4.25 -8.07 0.51
N ALA A 86 4.14 -7.16 1.48
CA ALA A 86 4.35 -5.73 1.26
C ALA A 86 5.81 -5.43 0.87
N LEU A 87 6.78 -6.02 1.58
CA LEU A 87 8.20 -5.87 1.26
C LEU A 87 8.56 -6.46 -0.10
N GLU A 88 8.01 -7.62 -0.44
CA GLU A 88 8.21 -8.24 -1.76
C GLU A 88 7.64 -7.35 -2.87
N GLN A 89 6.46 -6.76 -2.66
CA GLN A 89 5.86 -5.82 -3.62
C GLN A 89 6.69 -4.55 -3.79
N GLU A 90 7.16 -3.94 -2.69
CA GLU A 90 8.02 -2.76 -2.74
C GLU A 90 9.34 -3.07 -3.46
N HIS A 91 9.95 -4.22 -3.17
CA HIS A 91 11.17 -4.65 -3.85
C HIS A 91 10.98 -4.81 -5.35
N LEU A 92 9.87 -5.43 -5.78
CA LEU A 92 9.54 -5.56 -7.21
C LEU A 92 9.33 -4.21 -7.89
N LEU A 93 8.69 -3.25 -7.22
CA LEU A 93 8.52 -1.89 -7.75
C LEU A 93 9.85 -1.16 -7.88
N LEU A 94 10.77 -1.32 -6.92
CA LEU A 94 12.12 -0.74 -7.01
C LEU A 94 12.91 -1.34 -8.20
N LEU A 95 12.84 -2.65 -8.41
CA LEU A 95 13.47 -3.30 -9.56
C LEU A 95 12.85 -2.85 -10.89
N LEU A 96 11.52 -2.69 -10.93
CA LEU A 96 10.83 -2.18 -12.11
C LEU A 96 11.26 -0.74 -12.40
N ARG A 97 11.37 0.10 -11.37
CA ARG A 97 11.85 1.47 -11.50
C ARG A 97 13.27 1.53 -12.05
N ASP A 98 14.21 0.76 -11.47
CA ASP A 98 15.58 0.67 -12.00
C ASP A 98 15.60 0.22 -13.47
N THR A 99 14.73 -0.73 -13.83
CA THR A 99 14.59 -1.20 -15.21
C THR A 99 14.09 -0.09 -16.13
N VAL A 100 13.06 0.67 -15.72
CA VAL A 100 12.52 1.81 -16.49
C VAL A 100 13.59 2.89 -16.64
N GLU A 101 14.29 3.27 -15.57
CA GLU A 101 15.34 4.28 -15.60
C GLU A 101 16.47 3.89 -16.58
N ARG A 102 16.92 2.62 -16.54
CA ARG A 102 17.91 2.11 -17.49
C ARG A 102 17.42 2.15 -18.94
N ARG A 103 16.16 1.75 -19.19
CA ARG A 103 15.55 1.75 -20.53
C ARG A 103 15.46 3.17 -21.08
N LEU A 104 14.96 4.11 -20.28
CA LEU A 104 14.91 5.53 -20.62
C LEU A 104 16.29 6.06 -21.00
N LEU A 105 17.30 5.85 -20.15
CA LEU A 105 18.68 6.29 -20.41
C LEU A 105 19.26 5.71 -21.70
N SER A 106 18.94 4.44 -22.00
CA SER A 106 19.40 3.76 -23.22
C SER A 106 18.58 4.10 -24.47
N GLY A 107 17.44 4.78 -24.34
CA GLY A 107 16.50 5.01 -25.44
C GLY A 107 15.76 3.75 -25.91
N GLU A 108 15.83 2.66 -25.13
CA GLU A 108 15.10 1.43 -25.42
C GLU A 108 13.63 1.56 -24.98
N PRO A 109 12.70 0.82 -25.62
CA PRO A 109 11.32 0.78 -25.17
C PRO A 109 11.21 0.34 -23.70
N ILE A 110 10.44 1.09 -22.91
CA ILE A 110 10.11 0.69 -21.54
C ILE A 110 9.28 -0.60 -21.54
N PRO A 111 9.33 -1.42 -20.47
CA PRO A 111 8.50 -2.63 -20.38
C PRO A 111 7.02 -2.29 -20.53
N SER A 112 6.27 -3.13 -21.26
CA SER A 112 4.82 -2.97 -21.36
C SER A 112 4.16 -3.23 -20.01
N GLY A 113 3.32 -2.29 -19.56
CA GLY A 113 2.52 -2.47 -18.35
C GLY A 113 2.24 -1.15 -17.64
N TYR A 114 1.05 -1.08 -17.03
CA TYR A 114 0.56 0.13 -16.36
C TYR A 114 1.56 0.70 -15.34
N ASP A 115 2.18 -0.13 -14.52
CA ASP A 115 3.13 0.34 -13.51
C ASP A 115 4.42 0.89 -14.11
N ALA A 116 4.88 0.34 -15.24
CA ALA A 116 6.10 0.80 -15.91
C ALA A 116 5.88 2.16 -16.59
N GLU A 117 4.73 2.31 -17.26
CA GLU A 117 4.29 3.58 -17.85
C GLU A 117 4.11 4.64 -16.77
N LEU A 118 3.42 4.33 -15.67
CA LEU A 118 3.21 5.27 -14.56
C LEU A 118 4.53 5.73 -13.92
N ILE A 119 5.53 4.86 -13.82
CA ILE A 119 6.87 5.24 -13.34
C ILE A 119 7.54 6.21 -14.32
N ALA A 120 7.51 5.91 -15.62
CA ALA A 120 8.09 6.80 -16.63
C ALA A 120 7.39 8.17 -16.65
N GLU A 121 6.06 8.18 -16.55
CA GLU A 121 5.25 9.39 -16.43
C GLU A 121 5.57 10.19 -15.15
N ASP A 122 5.71 9.55 -13.99
CA ASP A 122 6.07 10.25 -12.74
C ASP A 122 7.45 10.92 -12.86
N ILE A 123 8.43 10.25 -13.47
CA ILE A 123 9.76 10.84 -13.71
C ILE A 123 9.65 12.02 -14.68
N ALA A 124 8.97 11.85 -15.82
CA ALA A 124 8.80 12.90 -16.82
C ALA A 124 8.02 14.11 -16.25
N PHE A 125 7.00 13.87 -15.44
CA PHE A 125 6.21 14.90 -14.78
C PHE A 125 7.03 15.69 -13.76
N ARG A 126 7.86 15.01 -12.96
CA ARG A 126 8.79 15.69 -12.02
C ARG A 126 9.84 16.50 -12.78
N ALA A 127 10.45 15.93 -13.81
CA ALA A 127 11.39 16.63 -14.68
C ALA A 127 10.76 17.88 -15.31
N SER A 128 9.51 17.77 -15.77
CA SER A 128 8.76 18.89 -16.35
C SER A 128 8.52 20.01 -15.34
N LYS A 129 8.28 19.68 -14.06
CA LYS A 129 8.17 20.70 -13.00
C LYS A 129 9.49 21.39 -12.71
N GLU A 130 10.60 20.64 -12.72
CA GLU A 130 11.92 21.24 -12.52
C GLU A 130 12.30 22.17 -13.70
N LEU A 131 11.98 21.80 -14.95
CA LEU A 131 12.12 22.69 -16.11
C LEU A 131 11.44 24.05 -15.89
N VAL A 132 10.17 24.02 -15.48
CA VAL A 132 9.38 25.24 -15.21
C VAL A 132 10.00 26.06 -14.08
N ARG A 133 10.46 25.41 -13.00
CA ARG A 133 11.10 26.10 -11.87
C ARG A 133 12.43 26.76 -12.26
N CYS A 134 13.17 26.16 -13.19
CA CYS A 134 14.43 26.67 -13.66
C CYS A 134 14.30 27.77 -14.74
N CYS A 135 13.13 27.94 -15.38
CA CYS A 135 12.86 29.12 -16.21
C CYS A 135 12.68 30.36 -15.31
N GLY A 136 13.73 31.15 -15.17
CA GLY A 136 13.67 32.47 -14.52
C GLY A 136 12.92 33.51 -15.38
N PRO A 137 12.75 34.75 -14.88
CA PRO A 137 11.98 35.82 -15.55
C PRO A 137 12.56 36.31 -16.89
N LEU A 138 13.74 35.84 -17.28
CA LEU A 138 14.38 36.05 -18.57
C LEU A 138 14.74 34.67 -19.10
N CYS A 139 13.76 33.95 -19.67
CA CYS A 139 13.99 32.60 -20.16
C CYS A 139 15.09 32.63 -21.25
N GLY A 140 16.25 32.06 -20.91
CA GLY A 140 17.47 32.18 -21.74
C GLY A 140 18.74 31.59 -21.12
N GLY A 141 18.66 30.58 -20.23
CA GLY A 141 19.83 29.90 -19.65
C GLY A 141 19.45 28.62 -18.90
N PRO A 142 20.38 27.69 -18.67
CA PRO A 142 20.26 26.31 -19.13
C PRO A 142 19.36 25.45 -18.21
N ALA A 143 18.06 25.49 -18.45
CA ALA A 143 17.08 24.67 -17.73
C ALA A 143 17.37 23.16 -17.90
N ALA A 144 17.92 22.76 -19.06
CA ALA A 144 18.27 21.37 -19.35
C ALA A 144 19.54 20.88 -18.62
N GLU A 145 20.54 21.75 -18.39
CA GLU A 145 21.81 21.35 -17.72
C GLU A 145 21.63 21.06 -16.23
N MET A 146 20.53 21.56 -15.65
CA MET A 146 20.16 21.33 -14.25
C MET A 146 19.42 20.01 -14.04
N LEU A 147 18.97 19.36 -15.13
CA LEU A 147 18.27 18.08 -15.07
C LEU A 147 19.26 16.91 -15.06
N LEU A 148 18.88 15.86 -14.34
CA LEU A 148 19.59 14.60 -14.36
C LEU A 148 19.44 13.93 -15.75
N PRO A 149 20.40 13.10 -16.17
CA PRO A 149 20.31 12.38 -17.46
C PRO A 149 19.03 11.56 -17.62
N VAL A 150 18.53 10.99 -16.51
CA VAL A 150 17.29 10.20 -16.50
C VAL A 150 16.05 11.08 -16.67
N GLU A 151 16.08 12.31 -16.17
CA GLU A 151 15.00 13.28 -16.31
C GLU A 151 14.91 13.77 -17.76
N LEU A 152 16.04 14.11 -18.37
CA LEU A 152 16.12 14.43 -19.80
C LEU A 152 15.64 13.27 -20.67
N ALA A 153 16.01 12.03 -20.32
CA ALA A 153 15.55 10.85 -21.04
C ALA A 153 14.04 10.62 -20.90
N ALA A 154 13.48 10.84 -19.70
CA ALA A 154 12.05 10.73 -19.45
C ALA A 154 11.24 11.80 -20.21
N LEU A 155 11.75 13.04 -20.29
CA LEU A 155 11.13 14.10 -21.08
C LEU A 155 11.09 13.76 -22.56
N ARG A 156 12.21 13.27 -23.12
CA ARG A 156 12.24 12.80 -24.52
C ARG A 156 11.26 11.65 -24.76
N TRP A 157 11.15 10.72 -23.80
CA TRP A 157 10.17 9.63 -23.89
C TRP A 157 8.72 10.15 -23.89
N ALA A 158 8.45 11.24 -23.17
CA ALA A 158 7.15 11.91 -23.12
C ALA A 158 6.94 12.96 -24.23
N ASP A 159 7.81 12.99 -25.26
CA ASP A 159 7.81 13.98 -26.33
C ASP A 159 7.88 15.46 -25.85
N VAL A 160 8.55 15.70 -24.73
CA VAL A 160 8.84 17.04 -24.19
C VAL A 160 10.29 17.40 -24.50
N ASP A 161 10.48 18.51 -25.19
CA ASP A 161 11.77 19.08 -25.55
C ASP A 161 12.14 20.23 -24.58
N PRO A 162 13.18 20.05 -23.74
CA PRO A 162 13.69 21.09 -22.84
C PRO A 162 14.07 22.41 -23.51
N ASP A 163 14.37 22.44 -24.81
CA ASP A 163 14.76 23.66 -25.52
C ASP A 163 13.59 24.28 -26.30
N ASN A 164 12.42 23.62 -26.31
CA ASN A 164 11.21 24.08 -26.99
C ASN A 164 10.02 24.16 -26.02
N HIS A 165 9.75 25.38 -25.57
CA HIS A 165 8.68 25.70 -24.61
C HIS A 165 7.27 25.30 -25.09
N ASP A 166 7.03 25.20 -26.39
CA ASP A 166 5.71 24.78 -26.93
C ASP A 166 5.36 23.34 -26.55
N THR A 167 6.38 22.53 -26.25
CA THR A 167 6.21 21.13 -25.82
C THR A 167 5.92 21.02 -24.31
N TRP A 168 6.06 22.11 -23.55
CA TRP A 168 5.89 22.09 -22.11
C TRP A 168 4.42 22.23 -21.72
N VAL A 169 3.88 21.22 -21.03
CA VAL A 169 2.45 21.15 -20.64
C VAL A 169 2.00 22.34 -19.79
N VAL A 170 2.91 22.98 -19.03
CA VAL A 170 2.60 24.04 -18.06
C VAL A 170 2.72 25.46 -18.66
N HIS A 171 3.38 25.64 -19.80
CA HIS A 171 3.75 26.97 -20.35
C HIS A 171 2.93 27.44 -21.57
N ARG A 172 1.78 26.81 -21.90
CA ARG A 172 0.89 27.22 -23.01
C ARG A 172 0.27 28.64 -22.93
N GLY A 173 0.77 29.53 -22.07
CA GLY A 173 0.15 30.82 -21.77
C GLY A 173 1.05 32.06 -21.94
N ASP A 174 2.21 32.13 -21.29
CA ASP A 174 2.90 33.42 -21.09
C ASP A 174 4.43 33.27 -20.99
N CYS A 175 5.10 32.95 -22.09
CA CYS A 175 6.51 33.28 -22.24
C CYS A 175 6.59 34.46 -23.22
N PRO A 176 7.13 35.63 -22.85
CA PRO A 176 7.32 36.69 -23.83
C PRO A 176 8.27 36.15 -24.90
N ASP A 177 7.80 36.12 -26.14
CA ASP A 177 8.65 35.83 -27.30
C ASP A 177 9.86 36.74 -27.21
N VAL A 178 11.04 36.18 -26.94
CA VAL A 178 12.30 36.90 -27.13
C VAL A 178 12.63 36.88 -28.62
N ALA A 179 11.72 37.43 -29.42
CA ALA A 179 11.88 37.65 -30.83
C ALA A 179 11.70 39.15 -31.11
N ASP A 180 12.81 39.78 -31.51
CA ASP A 180 12.92 41.07 -32.18
C ASP A 180 12.51 42.34 -31.42
N GLU A 181 13.30 42.75 -30.41
CA GLU A 181 13.47 44.19 -30.15
C GLU A 181 14.93 44.62 -30.38
N PRO A 182 15.20 45.55 -31.32
CA PRO A 182 16.51 46.15 -31.46
C PRO A 182 16.74 47.09 -30.26
N PHE A 183 17.77 46.81 -29.47
CA PHE A 183 18.22 47.66 -28.37
C PHE A 183 18.38 49.13 -28.81
N PRO A 184 17.68 50.10 -28.20
CA PRO A 184 17.94 51.51 -28.45
C PRO A 184 18.98 52.00 -27.44
N TRP A 185 20.24 52.04 -27.85
CA TRP A 185 21.20 53.00 -27.30
C TRP A 185 21.64 53.92 -28.42
N GLY A 186 21.03 55.11 -28.46
CA GLY A 186 21.35 56.27 -29.28
C GLY A 186 20.71 57.50 -28.67
#